data_AF-A0A6V7T2B3-F1
#
_entry.id   AF-A0A6V7T2B3-F1
#
_cell.length_a   1.000
_cell.length_b   1.000
_cell.length_c   1.000
_cell.angle_alpha   90.00
_cell.angle_beta   90.00
_cell.angle_gamma   90.00
#
_symmetry.space_group_name_H-M   'P 1'
#
loop_
_entity.id
_entity.type
_entity.pdbx_description
1 polymer ?
#
loop_
_entity_poly.entity_id
_entity_poly.type
_entity_poly.pdbx_seq_one_letter_code
_entity_poly.pdbx_strand_id
1 'polypeptide(L)'
;MKYKMNESSKTEDVNNSSCLNQPNKKEKKIKKWRKILYEDQDYEDNYVHKDFLSHLLTNSRTKYKYSDIVHSMLCINHQIMIVLFHLLSYYSINNNIISHRFIYTINIIIIILKEILSPVMISLTQTHSDDTVYLVSLCILLPIHFMFHKYGFMYEKNENIDIFDSTSLSCVVVESVILGSRLPSITQVFSFLLCSSILFFYTPFIVQTIVVTKEY
;
A
#
# COMPACT_ATOMS: atom_id res chain seq x y z
N MET A 1 75.45 -31.43 25.34
CA MET A 1 76.52 -31.31 24.34
C MET A 1 76.11 -30.19 23.38
N LYS A 2 76.94 -29.15 23.25
CA LYS A 2 76.71 -27.92 22.45
C LYS A 2 76.73 -28.17 20.94
N TYR A 3 76.21 -27.18 20.20
CA TYR A 3 76.57 -26.59 18.88
C TYR A 3 75.29 -26.37 18.03
N LYS A 4 74.92 -25.21 17.46
CA LYS A 4 75.57 -24.00 16.86
C LYS A 4 74.60 -22.78 17.03
N MET A 5 74.97 -21.52 17.35
CA MET A 5 75.67 -20.44 16.56
C MET A 5 74.92 -20.09 15.26
N ASN A 6 74.54 -18.86 14.87
CA ASN A 6 74.62 -17.43 15.26
C ASN A 6 73.38 -16.78 14.57
N GLU A 7 72.86 -15.58 14.87
CA GLU A 7 73.38 -14.28 14.41
C GLU A 7 72.43 -13.16 14.90
N SER A 8 72.98 -12.04 15.37
CA SER A 8 72.24 -10.81 15.70
C SER A 8 72.19 -9.87 14.49
N SER A 9 71.15 -9.03 14.37
CA SER A 9 71.28 -7.56 14.28
C SER A 9 70.03 -6.86 13.76
N LYS A 10 69.54 -5.91 14.57
CA LYS A 10 69.09 -4.52 14.28
C LYS A 10 68.04 -4.11 15.34
N THR A 11 68.35 -3.32 16.37
CA THR A 11 68.45 -1.82 16.42
C THR A 11 67.19 -1.17 15.84
N GLU A 12 66.44 -0.24 16.45
CA GLU A 12 66.55 0.72 17.57
C GLU A 12 65.08 1.07 17.95
N ASP A 13 64.70 1.07 19.24
CA ASP A 13 64.59 2.24 20.13
C ASP A 13 63.99 3.51 19.50
N VAL A 14 62.82 3.96 20.00
CA VAL A 14 62.64 5.31 20.58
C VAL A 14 61.41 5.29 21.50
N ASN A 15 61.69 5.40 22.80
CA ASN A 15 60.79 5.83 23.86
C ASN A 15 60.07 7.13 23.52
N ASN A 16 58.81 7.30 23.94
CA ASN A 16 58.48 8.50 24.70
C ASN A 16 57.23 8.33 25.58
N SER A 17 57.50 8.52 26.86
CA SER A 17 56.63 8.70 28.00
C SER A 17 55.71 9.91 27.90
N SER A 18 54.46 9.75 28.32
CA SER A 18 53.75 10.75 29.14
C SER A 18 52.43 10.19 29.67
N CYS A 19 52.38 9.98 30.99
CA CYS A 19 51.18 9.68 31.75
C CYS A 19 50.15 10.81 31.64
N LEU A 20 48.87 10.49 31.45
CA LEU A 20 47.76 11.27 32.01
C LEU A 20 46.46 10.44 32.07
N ASN A 21 46.12 10.06 33.30
CA ASN A 21 44.79 9.84 33.86
C ASN A 21 43.86 8.77 33.26
N GLN A 22 44.00 7.54 33.76
CA GLN A 22 42.88 6.60 33.81
C GLN A 22 42.13 6.76 35.16
N PRO A 23 40.79 6.87 35.16
CA PRO A 23 40.03 7.07 36.38
C PRO A 23 40.04 5.80 37.25
N ASN A 24 40.26 5.99 38.55
CA ASN A 24 40.18 4.99 39.60
C ASN A 24 38.95 4.08 39.42
N LYS A 25 39.20 2.84 38.97
CA LYS A 25 38.21 1.76 38.96
C LYS A 25 37.95 1.40 40.43
N LYS A 26 36.93 2.02 41.04
CA LYS A 26 36.35 1.53 42.29
C LYS A 26 35.83 0.12 42.02
N GLU A 27 36.54 -0.90 42.52
CA GLU A 27 36.10 -2.28 42.44
C GLU A 27 34.70 -2.39 43.05
N LYS A 28 33.70 -2.64 42.20
CA LYS A 28 32.32 -2.88 42.62
C LYS A 28 32.31 -4.24 43.31
N LYS A 29 32.31 -4.25 44.65
CA LYS A 29 32.06 -5.48 45.42
C LYS A 29 30.76 -6.10 44.90
N ILE A 30 30.86 -7.28 44.29
CA ILE A 30 29.70 -8.02 43.82
C ILE A 30 28.91 -8.42 45.07
N LYS A 31 27.74 -7.79 45.28
CA LYS A 31 26.83 -8.18 46.35
C LYS A 31 26.37 -9.61 46.06
N LYS A 32 26.67 -10.53 46.97
CA LYS A 32 26.20 -11.91 46.90
C LYS A 32 24.67 -11.91 46.87
N TRP A 33 24.09 -12.70 45.96
CA TRP A 33 22.63 -12.80 45.84
C TRP A 33 22.02 -13.20 47.19
N ARG A 34 21.00 -12.46 47.61
CA ARG A 34 20.20 -12.71 48.82
C ARG A 34 18.75 -12.40 48.51
N LYS A 35 17.83 -13.07 49.20
CA LYS A 35 16.39 -12.73 49.12
C LYS A 35 16.16 -11.44 49.91
N ILE A 36 15.84 -10.34 49.20
CA ILE A 36 15.69 -8.98 49.76
C ILE A 36 14.23 -8.67 50.17
N LEU A 37 13.29 -9.59 49.88
CA LEU A 37 11.84 -9.34 49.98
C LEU A 37 11.33 -8.90 51.37
N TYR A 38 12.04 -9.21 52.46
CA TYR A 38 11.67 -8.85 53.84
C TYR A 38 12.72 -7.99 54.54
N GLU A 39 13.70 -7.46 53.81
CA GLU A 39 14.69 -6.54 54.37
C GLU A 39 14.05 -5.14 54.36
N ASP A 40 13.95 -4.50 55.53
CA ASP A 40 13.36 -3.15 55.67
C ASP A 40 14.03 -2.20 54.67
N GLN A 41 13.24 -1.73 53.71
CA GLN A 41 13.68 -0.73 52.74
C GLN A 41 13.39 0.66 53.31
N ASP A 42 14.23 1.66 53.01
CA ASP A 42 13.99 3.07 53.36
C ASP A 42 12.84 3.72 52.55
N TYR A 43 11.95 2.90 52.00
CA TYR A 43 10.84 3.29 51.14
C TYR A 43 9.56 2.68 51.71
N GLU A 44 8.50 3.47 51.79
CA GLU A 44 7.18 3.00 52.20
C GLU A 44 6.71 1.86 51.28
N ASP A 45 5.91 0.93 51.80
CA ASP A 45 5.38 -0.20 51.02
C ASP A 45 4.60 0.23 49.76
N ASN A 46 4.07 1.46 49.75
CA ASN A 46 3.35 2.05 48.62
C ASN A 46 4.23 2.94 47.73
N TYR A 47 5.56 2.89 47.89
CA TYR A 47 6.46 3.74 47.13
C TYR A 47 6.54 3.28 45.67
N VAL A 48 6.03 4.14 44.78
CA VAL A 48 6.15 3.99 43.33
C VAL A 48 7.11 5.07 42.83
N HIS A 49 8.15 4.66 42.10
CA HIS A 49 9.11 5.61 41.53
C HIS A 49 8.38 6.56 40.56
N LYS A 50 8.73 7.85 40.54
CA LYS A 50 8.06 8.84 39.67
C LYS A 50 8.18 8.47 38.18
N ASP A 51 9.27 7.80 37.82
CA ASP A 51 9.52 7.30 36.46
C ASP A 51 8.89 5.93 36.18
N PHE A 52 8.23 5.31 37.16
CA PHE A 52 7.62 3.99 36.97
C PHE A 52 6.59 4.00 35.83
N LEU A 53 5.76 5.05 35.79
CA LEU A 53 4.72 5.20 34.77
C LEU A 53 5.27 5.64 33.41
N SER A 54 6.42 6.34 33.37
CA SER A 54 7.06 6.72 32.10
C SER A 54 7.77 5.55 31.42
N HIS A 55 8.13 4.51 32.20
CA HIS A 55 8.71 3.26 31.70
C HIS A 55 7.67 2.19 31.37
N LEU A 56 6.40 2.40 31.72
CA LEU A 56 5.32 1.57 31.21
C LEU A 56 5.26 1.77 29.70
N LEU A 57 5.61 0.71 28.96
CA LEU A 57 5.42 0.61 27.51
C LEU A 57 3.92 0.67 27.20
N THR A 58 3.33 1.87 27.27
CA THR A 58 2.08 2.14 26.59
C THR A 58 2.38 1.92 25.14
N ASN A 59 1.69 0.99 24.47
CA ASN A 59 1.74 0.86 23.03
C ASN A 59 1.56 2.25 22.42
N SER A 60 2.65 2.92 22.08
CA SER A 60 2.68 4.17 21.33
C SER A 60 2.31 3.77 19.91
N ARG A 61 1.04 3.40 19.75
CA ARG A 61 0.40 3.03 18.52
C ARG A 61 0.67 4.20 17.59
N THR A 62 1.55 3.99 16.64
CA THR A 62 1.88 4.94 15.59
C THR A 62 0.58 5.55 15.12
N LYS A 63 0.42 6.88 15.28
CA LYS A 63 -0.77 7.59 14.80
C LYS A 63 -0.71 7.54 13.28
N TYR A 64 -1.26 6.47 12.69
CA TYR A 64 -1.42 6.37 11.25
C TYR A 64 -2.30 7.54 10.81
N LYS A 65 -1.85 8.32 9.83
CA LYS A 65 -2.73 9.31 9.22
C LYS A 65 -3.78 8.55 8.42
N TYR A 66 -5.04 9.01 8.45
CA TYR A 66 -6.13 8.39 7.71
C TYR A 66 -5.80 8.23 6.20
N SER A 67 -5.11 9.21 5.63
CA SER A 67 -4.59 9.18 4.25
C SER A 67 -3.68 7.97 3.97
N ASP A 68 -2.78 7.64 4.90
CA ASP A 68 -1.81 6.56 4.73
C ASP A 68 -2.52 5.20 4.73
N ILE A 69 -3.57 5.08 5.55
CA ILE A 69 -4.43 3.90 5.60
C ILE A 69 -5.21 3.77 4.30
N VAL A 70 -5.84 4.84 3.81
CA VAL A 70 -6.60 4.83 2.55
C VAL A 70 -5.71 4.47 1.36
N HIS A 71 -4.50 5.03 1.29
CA HIS A 71 -3.54 4.69 0.23
C HIS A 71 -3.11 3.22 0.30
N SER A 72 -2.85 2.72 1.51
CA SER A 72 -2.52 1.30 1.72
C SER A 72 -3.68 0.39 1.33
N MET A 73 -4.91 0.73 1.69
CA MET A 73 -6.12 -0.01 1.32
C MET A 73 -6.35 -0.01 -0.19
N LEU A 74 -6.09 1.10 -0.87
CA LEU A 74 -6.18 1.17 -2.33
C LEU A 74 -5.19 0.21 -3.01
N CYS A 75 -3.95 0.16 -2.51
CA CYS A 75 -2.93 -0.75 -3.03
C CYS A 75 -3.32 -2.22 -2.84
N ILE A 76 -3.85 -2.57 -1.67
CA ILE A 76 -4.32 -3.92 -1.36
C ILE A 76 -5.51 -4.30 -2.25
N ASN A 77 -6.49 -3.40 -2.41
CA ASN A 77 -7.63 -3.62 -3.31
C ASN A 77 -7.16 -3.85 -4.75
N HIS A 78 -6.20 -3.07 -5.23
CA HIS A 78 -5.63 -3.24 -6.57
C HIS A 78 -4.95 -4.61 -6.74
N GLN A 79 -4.20 -5.08 -5.73
CA GLN A 79 -3.58 -6.40 -5.76
C GLN A 79 -4.60 -7.52 -5.79
N ILE A 80 -5.68 -7.43 -4.99
CA ILE A 80 -6.75 -8.42 -4.99
C ILE A 80 -7.42 -8.49 -6.37
N MET A 81 -7.69 -7.35 -6.99
CA MET A 81 -8.29 -7.31 -8.33
C MET A 81 -7.38 -7.93 -9.40
N ILE A 82 -6.07 -7.71 -9.33
CA ILE A 82 -5.12 -8.37 -10.24
C ILE A 82 -5.15 -9.89 -10.08
N VAL A 83 -5.17 -10.38 -8.84
CA VAL A 83 -5.20 -11.81 -8.55
C VAL A 83 -6.49 -12.43 -9.08
N LEU A 84 -7.64 -11.78 -8.85
CA LEU A 84 -8.94 -12.22 -9.38
C LEU A 84 -8.96 -12.22 -10.91
N PHE A 85 -8.41 -11.18 -11.55
CA PHE A 85 -8.28 -11.13 -13.00
C PHE A 85 -7.43 -12.28 -13.54
N HIS A 86 -6.31 -12.58 -12.87
CA HIS A 86 -5.45 -13.68 -13.26
C HIS A 86 -6.15 -15.03 -13.15
N LEU A 87 -6.88 -15.26 -12.05
CA LEU A 87 -7.70 -16.46 -11.84
C LEU A 87 -8.80 -16.61 -12.90
N LEU A 88 -9.49 -15.52 -13.23
CA LEU A 88 -10.52 -15.51 -14.27
C LEU A 88 -9.91 -15.81 -15.65
N SER A 89 -8.77 -15.20 -15.97
CA SER A 89 -8.07 -15.45 -17.24
C SER A 89 -7.65 -16.93 -17.36
N TYR A 90 -7.18 -17.53 -16.27
CA TYR A 90 -6.84 -18.95 -16.22
C TYR A 90 -8.07 -19.83 -16.46
N TYR A 91 -9.18 -19.55 -15.79
CA TYR A 91 -10.43 -20.28 -15.97
C TYR A 91 -10.94 -20.19 -17.43
N SER A 92 -10.92 -18.99 -18.02
CA SER A 92 -11.34 -18.76 -19.41
C SER A 92 -10.47 -19.51 -20.44
N ILE A 93 -9.16 -19.61 -20.19
CA ILE A 93 -8.22 -20.35 -21.05
C ILE A 93 -8.39 -21.87 -20.86
N ASN A 94 -8.50 -22.33 -19.60
CA ASN A 94 -8.64 -23.75 -19.27
C ASN A 94 -9.90 -24.37 -19.91
N ASN A 95 -10.99 -23.60 -19.93
CA ASN A 95 -12.25 -24.04 -20.54
C ASN A 95 -12.29 -23.82 -22.05
N ASN A 96 -11.18 -23.40 -22.69
CA ASN A 96 -11.08 -23.05 -24.11
C ASN A 96 -12.15 -22.06 -24.61
N ILE A 97 -12.72 -21.26 -23.71
CA ILE A 97 -13.76 -20.26 -24.06
C ILE A 97 -13.11 -19.16 -24.89
N ILE A 98 -11.86 -18.79 -24.55
CA ILE A 98 -11.13 -17.69 -25.19
C ILE A 98 -9.70 -18.12 -25.53
N SER A 99 -9.26 -17.81 -26.75
CA SER A 99 -7.88 -18.05 -27.19
C SER A 99 -6.89 -17.18 -26.40
N HIS A 100 -5.82 -17.79 -25.89
CA HIS A 100 -4.75 -17.10 -25.17
C HIS A 100 -4.16 -15.92 -25.96
N ARG A 101 -4.06 -16.03 -27.29
CA ARG A 101 -3.56 -14.96 -28.18
C ARG A 101 -4.49 -13.74 -28.17
N PHE A 102 -5.79 -13.97 -28.11
CA PHE A 102 -6.79 -12.90 -28.11
C PHE A 102 -6.69 -12.08 -26.83
N ILE A 103 -6.64 -12.73 -25.67
CA ILE A 103 -6.48 -12.08 -24.36
C ILE A 103 -5.21 -11.23 -24.32
N TYR A 104 -4.07 -11.82 -24.73
CA TYR A 104 -2.80 -11.12 -24.72
C TYR A 104 -2.82 -9.88 -25.64
N THR A 105 -3.36 -10.02 -26.84
CA THR A 105 -3.44 -8.92 -27.81
C THR A 105 -4.33 -7.78 -27.30
N ILE A 106 -5.50 -8.10 -26.73
CA ILE A 106 -6.40 -7.11 -26.14
C ILE A 106 -5.74 -6.38 -24.97
N ASN A 107 -5.01 -7.07 -24.09
CA ASN A 107 -4.31 -6.43 -22.96
C ASN A 107 -3.24 -5.44 -23.45
N ILE A 108 -2.43 -5.82 -24.43
CA ILE A 108 -1.40 -4.94 -25.00
C ILE A 108 -2.03 -3.71 -25.67
N ILE A 109 -3.12 -3.88 -26.42
CA ILE A 109 -3.85 -2.78 -27.05
C ILE A 109 -4.40 -1.81 -25.99
N ILE A 110 -5.01 -2.33 -24.92
CA ILE A 110 -5.56 -1.51 -23.83
C ILE A 110 -4.46 -0.70 -23.12
N ILE A 111 -3.29 -1.30 -22.86
CA ILE A 111 -2.15 -0.62 -22.23
C ILE A 111 -1.66 0.53 -23.11
N ILE A 112 -1.43 0.27 -24.40
CA ILE A 112 -0.96 1.28 -25.36
C ILE A 112 -1.98 2.42 -25.50
N LEU A 113 -3.26 2.08 -25.62
CA LEU A 113 -4.32 3.08 -25.74
C LEU A 113 -4.39 3.98 -24.51
N LYS A 114 -4.23 3.46 -23.28
CA LYS A 114 -4.21 4.27 -22.06
C LYS A 114 -3.02 5.22 -21.99
N GLU A 115 -1.83 4.77 -22.39
CA GLU A 115 -0.61 5.60 -22.37
C GLU A 115 -0.70 6.79 -23.34
N ILE A 116 -1.37 6.60 -24.48
CA ILE A 116 -1.62 7.67 -25.45
C ILE A 116 -2.77 8.58 -24.98
N LEU A 117 -3.82 8.00 -24.41
CA LEU A 117 -4.99 8.75 -23.97
C LEU A 117 -4.69 9.65 -22.76
N SER A 118 -3.87 9.19 -21.81
CA SER A 118 -3.53 9.94 -20.58
C SER A 118 -3.01 11.37 -20.83
N PRO A 119 -1.94 11.61 -21.63
CA PRO A 119 -1.45 12.97 -21.90
C PRO A 119 -2.43 13.78 -22.75
N VAL A 120 -3.17 13.14 -23.66
CA VAL A 120 -4.18 13.80 -24.49
C VAL A 120 -5.30 14.36 -23.62
N MET A 121 -5.78 13.59 -22.65
CA MET A 121 -6.85 14.03 -21.75
C MET A 121 -6.45 15.24 -20.90
N ILE A 122 -5.21 15.27 -20.40
CA ILE A 122 -4.66 16.44 -19.69
C ILE A 122 -4.64 17.63 -20.65
N SER A 123 -4.05 17.48 -21.84
CA SER A 123 -3.91 18.57 -22.82
C SER A 123 -5.25 19.15 -23.29
N LEU A 124 -6.26 18.30 -23.51
CA LEU A 124 -7.57 18.72 -24.02
C LEU A 124 -8.40 19.46 -22.96
N THR A 125 -8.20 19.13 -21.68
CA THR A 125 -8.98 19.72 -20.59
C THR A 125 -8.28 20.91 -19.93
N GLN A 126 -6.99 21.15 -20.19
CA GLN A 126 -6.22 22.27 -19.63
C GLN A 126 -6.85 23.66 -19.87
N THR A 127 -7.64 23.85 -20.93
CA THR A 127 -8.30 25.13 -21.26
C THR A 127 -9.56 25.39 -20.43
N HIS A 128 -10.07 24.40 -19.70
CA HIS A 128 -11.23 24.52 -18.84
C HIS A 128 -10.83 24.79 -17.38
N SER A 129 -11.62 25.61 -16.69
CA SER A 129 -11.43 25.92 -15.27
C SER A 129 -11.69 24.69 -14.39
N ASP A 130 -10.90 24.54 -13.33
CA ASP A 130 -11.03 23.45 -12.36
C ASP A 130 -12.43 23.44 -11.72
N ASP A 131 -12.98 24.61 -11.40
CA ASP A 131 -14.32 24.75 -10.81
C ASP A 131 -15.40 24.12 -11.69
N THR A 132 -15.32 24.32 -13.01
CA THR A 132 -16.28 23.74 -13.95
C THR A 132 -16.12 22.23 -14.09
N VAL A 133 -14.89 21.72 -13.99
CA VAL A 133 -14.62 20.28 -14.07
C VAL A 133 -15.15 19.53 -12.87
N TYR A 134 -14.92 20.03 -11.65
CA TYR A 134 -15.51 19.44 -10.46
C TYR A 134 -17.03 19.53 -10.48
N LEU A 135 -17.61 20.62 -10.98
CA LEU A 135 -19.06 20.77 -11.12
C LEU A 135 -19.64 19.73 -12.08
N VAL A 136 -19.03 19.53 -13.26
CA VAL A 136 -19.51 18.52 -14.23
C VAL A 136 -19.34 17.10 -13.68
N SER A 137 -18.22 16.79 -13.03
CA SER A 137 -17.99 15.46 -12.41
C SER A 137 -18.99 15.19 -11.28
N LEU A 138 -19.04 16.08 -10.27
CA LEU A 138 -19.79 15.86 -9.03
C LEU A 138 -21.29 16.13 -9.18
N CYS A 139 -21.68 17.15 -9.93
CA CYS A 139 -23.08 17.59 -10.02
C CYS A 139 -23.84 17.02 -11.22
N ILE A 140 -23.16 16.47 -12.23
CA ILE A 140 -23.80 15.96 -13.45
C ILE A 140 -23.49 14.48 -13.68
N LEU A 141 -22.22 14.09 -13.83
CA LEU A 141 -21.86 12.72 -14.21
C LEU A 141 -22.10 11.70 -13.10
N LEU A 142 -21.70 12.02 -11.85
CA LEU A 142 -21.91 11.15 -10.71
C LEU A 142 -23.40 10.87 -10.44
N PRO A 143 -24.30 11.88 -10.36
CA PRO A 143 -25.73 11.63 -10.17
C PRO A 143 -26.36 10.84 -11.31
N ILE A 144 -25.93 11.07 -12.56
CA ILE A 144 -26.38 10.30 -13.73
C ILE A 144 -25.99 8.83 -13.59
N HIS A 145 -24.74 8.52 -13.22
CA HIS A 145 -24.32 7.14 -12.95
C HIS A 145 -25.21 6.50 -11.88
N PHE A 146 -25.40 7.15 -10.74
CA PHE A 146 -26.24 6.63 -9.66
C PHE A 146 -27.71 6.45 -10.04
N MET A 147 -28.27 7.36 -10.85
CA MET A 147 -29.67 7.28 -11.32
C MET A 147 -29.90 6.11 -12.28
N PHE A 148 -28.96 5.87 -13.20
CA PHE A 148 -29.11 4.86 -14.25
C PHE A 148 -28.52 3.51 -13.86
N HIS A 149 -27.63 3.45 -12.86
CA HIS A 149 -27.12 2.20 -12.33
C HIS A 149 -28.23 1.46 -11.60
N LYS A 150 -28.79 0.43 -12.23
CA LYS A 150 -29.74 -0.46 -11.57
C LYS A 150 -28.97 -1.34 -10.57
N TYR A 151 -28.89 -0.91 -9.31
CA TYR A 151 -28.34 -1.71 -8.20
C TYR A 151 -29.19 -2.98 -7.87
N GLY A 152 -30.35 -3.14 -8.53
CA GLY A 152 -31.30 -4.23 -8.34
C GLY A 152 -30.98 -5.53 -9.08
N PHE A 153 -29.71 -5.82 -9.38
CA PHE A 153 -29.29 -7.03 -10.13
C PHE A 153 -29.28 -8.30 -9.27
N MET A 154 -30.25 -8.48 -8.36
CA MET A 154 -30.18 -9.58 -7.40
C MET A 154 -31.32 -10.60 -7.47
N TYR A 155 -32.40 -10.40 -8.24
CA TYR A 155 -33.49 -11.39 -8.26
C TYR A 155 -34.30 -11.55 -9.57
N GLU A 156 -34.06 -10.77 -10.64
CA GLU A 156 -34.95 -10.84 -11.81
C GLU A 156 -34.20 -11.16 -13.10
N LYS A 157 -34.43 -12.38 -13.60
CA LYS A 157 -34.01 -12.89 -14.90
C LYS A 157 -34.82 -12.18 -16.00
N ASN A 158 -34.54 -10.92 -16.26
CA ASN A 158 -35.10 -10.19 -17.39
C ASN A 158 -34.11 -10.25 -18.56
N GLU A 159 -34.55 -10.88 -19.67
CA GLU A 159 -33.75 -11.09 -20.89
C GLU A 159 -33.56 -9.82 -21.75
N ASN A 160 -34.04 -8.68 -21.27
CA ASN A 160 -33.93 -7.41 -21.97
C ASN A 160 -32.65 -6.70 -21.56
N ILE A 161 -31.74 -6.51 -22.52
CA ILE A 161 -30.52 -5.71 -22.37
C ILE A 161 -30.96 -4.28 -22.06
N ASP A 162 -30.88 -3.89 -20.79
CA ASP A 162 -31.22 -2.55 -20.35
C ASP A 162 -30.17 -1.57 -20.85
N ILE A 163 -30.57 -0.71 -21.78
CA ILE A 163 -29.72 0.35 -22.37
C ILE A 163 -29.12 1.24 -21.27
N PHE A 164 -29.81 1.37 -20.13
CA PHE A 164 -29.41 2.17 -18.98
C PHE A 164 -28.14 1.68 -18.26
N ASP A 165 -27.81 0.38 -18.33
CA ASP A 165 -26.56 -0.12 -17.75
C ASP A 165 -25.35 0.33 -18.59
N SER A 166 -25.50 0.39 -19.91
CA SER A 166 -24.45 0.84 -20.83
C SER A 166 -24.21 2.36 -20.72
N THR A 167 -25.27 3.15 -20.50
CA THR A 167 -25.14 4.60 -20.30
C THR A 167 -24.50 4.91 -18.96
N SER A 168 -24.84 4.15 -17.92
CA SER A 168 -24.25 4.26 -16.59
C SER A 168 -22.73 4.00 -16.62
N LEU A 169 -22.29 2.91 -17.26
CA LEU A 169 -20.87 2.60 -17.43
C LEU A 169 -20.13 3.67 -18.26
N SER A 170 -20.76 4.16 -19.34
CA SER A 170 -20.18 5.20 -20.18
C SER A 170 -20.00 6.53 -19.43
N CYS A 171 -20.94 6.89 -18.55
CA CYS A 171 -20.84 8.09 -17.72
C CYS A 171 -19.66 8.02 -16.75
N VAL A 172 -19.45 6.88 -16.10
CA VAL A 172 -18.34 6.70 -15.16
C VAL A 172 -16.98 6.69 -15.85
N VAL A 173 -16.90 6.10 -17.04
CA VAL A 173 -15.66 6.14 -17.83
C VAL A 173 -15.31 7.60 -18.14
N VAL A 174 -16.27 8.39 -18.62
CA VAL A 174 -16.09 9.82 -18.90
C VAL A 174 -15.76 10.60 -17.63
N GLU A 175 -16.41 10.31 -16.50
CA GLU A 175 -16.14 10.94 -15.21
C GLU A 175 -14.70 10.69 -14.75
N SER A 176 -14.24 9.44 -14.80
CA SER A 176 -12.87 9.10 -14.42
C SER A 176 -11.82 9.70 -15.35
N VAL A 177 -12.16 9.89 -16.62
CA VAL A 177 -11.31 10.53 -17.60
C VAL A 177 -11.18 12.04 -17.34
N ILE A 178 -12.28 12.70 -17.01
CA ILE A 178 -12.33 14.14 -16.70
C ILE A 178 -11.67 14.45 -15.35
N LEU A 179 -11.89 13.62 -14.33
CA LEU A 179 -11.27 13.83 -13.01
C LEU A 179 -9.78 13.49 -13.02
N GLY A 180 -9.41 12.43 -13.76
CA GLY A 180 -8.03 12.03 -13.95
C GLY A 180 -7.20 13.12 -14.60
N SER A 181 -7.77 13.89 -15.54
CA SER A 181 -7.02 14.91 -16.28
C SER A 181 -6.51 16.09 -15.43
N ARG A 182 -7.02 16.24 -14.20
CA ARG A 182 -6.61 17.29 -13.25
C ARG A 182 -5.48 16.87 -12.32
N LEU A 183 -5.06 15.61 -12.36
CA LEU A 183 -3.92 15.19 -11.54
C LEU A 183 -2.63 15.80 -12.10
N PRO A 184 -1.74 16.31 -11.23
CA PRO A 184 -0.56 17.08 -11.64
C PRO A 184 0.51 16.24 -12.34
N SER A 185 0.48 14.92 -12.21
CA SER A 185 1.49 14.02 -12.79
C SER A 185 0.85 12.97 -13.70
N ILE A 186 1.49 12.74 -14.85
CA ILE A 186 1.08 11.70 -15.81
C ILE A 186 0.97 10.32 -15.18
N THR A 187 1.83 10.01 -14.19
CA THR A 187 1.82 8.72 -13.49
C THR A 187 0.61 8.59 -12.58
N GLN A 188 0.19 9.69 -11.95
CA GLN A 188 -1.03 9.73 -11.14
C GLN A 188 -2.27 9.55 -12.01
N VAL A 189 -2.35 10.23 -13.15
CA VAL A 189 -3.43 10.04 -14.14
C VAL A 189 -3.49 8.60 -14.58
N PHE A 190 -2.35 8.02 -14.94
CA PHE A 190 -2.26 6.64 -15.39
C PHE A 190 -2.79 5.67 -14.33
N SER A 191 -2.31 5.77 -13.09
CA SER A 191 -2.73 4.93 -11.97
C SER A 191 -4.21 5.10 -11.66
N PHE A 192 -4.71 6.33 -11.66
CA PHE A 192 -6.12 6.63 -11.42
C PHE A 192 -7.03 6.01 -12.49
N LEU A 193 -6.70 6.19 -13.77
CA LEU A 193 -7.45 5.59 -14.88
C LEU A 193 -7.38 4.05 -14.88
N LEU A 194 -6.25 3.46 -14.47
CA LEU A 194 -6.10 2.00 -14.36
C LEU A 194 -7.02 1.48 -13.25
N CYS A 195 -6.94 2.10 -12.07
CA CYS A 195 -7.76 1.73 -10.93
C CYS A 195 -9.25 1.87 -11.23
N SER A 196 -9.67 2.99 -11.84
CA SER A 196 -11.06 3.22 -12.28
C SER A 196 -11.52 2.13 -13.25
N SER A 197 -10.74 1.84 -14.30
CA SER A 197 -11.10 0.80 -15.27
C SER A 197 -11.25 -0.57 -14.64
N ILE A 198 -10.40 -0.92 -13.67
CA ILE A 198 -10.47 -2.19 -12.94
C ILE A 198 -11.71 -2.25 -12.05
N LEU A 199 -12.05 -1.16 -11.36
CA LEU A 199 -13.23 -1.13 -10.49
C LEU A 199 -14.52 -1.23 -11.30
N PHE A 200 -14.75 -0.35 -12.27
CA PHE A 200 -16.05 -0.25 -12.93
C PHE A 200 -16.30 -1.32 -13.99
N PHE A 201 -15.27 -1.76 -14.72
CA PHE A 201 -15.44 -2.78 -15.75
C PHE A 201 -15.60 -4.19 -15.16
N TYR A 202 -14.91 -4.50 -14.05
CA TYR A 202 -14.95 -5.84 -13.45
C TYR A 202 -16.03 -6.02 -12.40
N THR A 203 -16.62 -4.95 -11.86
CA THR A 203 -17.76 -5.02 -10.93
C THR A 203 -18.89 -5.95 -11.41
N PRO A 204 -19.41 -5.87 -12.66
CA PRO A 204 -20.50 -6.76 -13.09
C PRO A 204 -20.09 -8.24 -13.07
N PHE A 205 -18.86 -8.56 -13.47
CA PHE A 205 -18.35 -9.94 -13.46
C PHE A 205 -18.14 -10.46 -12.02
N ILE A 206 -17.67 -9.63 -11.10
CA ILE A 206 -17.50 -9.99 -9.69
C ILE A 206 -18.85 -10.23 -9.02
N VAL A 207 -19.82 -9.34 -9.25
CA VAL A 207 -21.18 -9.51 -8.72
C VAL A 207 -21.80 -10.80 -9.27
N GLN A 208 -21.65 -11.09 -10.56
CA GLN A 208 -22.15 -12.33 -11.15
C GLN A 208 -21.53 -13.59 -10.52
N THR A 209 -20.22 -13.59 -10.24
CA THR A 209 -19.55 -14.73 -9.58
C THR A 209 -19.97 -14.90 -8.13
N ILE A 210 -20.20 -13.82 -7.38
CA ILE A 210 -20.73 -13.87 -5.99
C ILE A 210 -22.17 -14.42 -5.97
N VAL A 211 -22.99 -14.06 -6.96
CA VAL A 211 -24.36 -14.59 -7.06
C VAL A 211 -24.35 -16.09 -7.38
N VAL A 212 -23.57 -16.52 -8.37
CA VAL A 212 -23.46 -17.95 -8.74
C VAL A 212 -22.98 -18.79 -7.55
N THR A 213 -22.06 -18.28 -6.72
CA THR A 213 -21.57 -19.01 -5.54
C THR A 213 -22.57 -19.08 -4.38
N LYS A 214 -23.61 -18.23 -4.34
CA LYS A 214 -24.71 -18.35 -3.35
C LYS A 214 -25.78 -19.37 -3.73
N GLU A 215 -25.83 -19.79 -5.00
CA GLU A 215 -26.80 -20.79 -5.48
C GLU A 215 -26.31 -22.24 -5.31
N TYR A 216 -25.07 -22.45 -4.82
CA TYR A 216 -24.49 -23.74 -4.44
C TYR A 216 -24.27 -23.82 -2.92
#